data_AF-A0A1M5SVF4-F1
#
_entry.id   AF-A0A1M5SVF4-F1
#
_cell.length_a   1.000
_cell.length_b   1.000
_cell.length_c   1.000
_cell.angle_alpha   90.00
_cell.angle_beta   90.00
_cell.angle_gamma   90.00
#
_symmetry.space_group_name_H-M   'P 1'
#
loop_
_entity.id
_entity.type
_entity.pdbx_description
1 polymer ?
#
loop_
_entity_poly.entity_id
_entity_poly.type
_entity_poly.pdbx_seq_one_letter_code
_entity_poly.pdbx_strand_id
1 'polypeptide(L)' 'MAHMQISPETSSTWLLQAKDFLVEARRLKPGAARNDLRQVAKILREIAKVEGLSAGENLIGAKGSAISSPAKRL' A
#
# COMPACT_ATOMS: atom_id res chain seq x y z
N MET A 1 4.25 -15.90 -14.58
CA MET A 1 5.05 -15.23 -13.53
C MET A 1 4.09 -14.83 -12.42
N ALA A 2 4.39 -15.24 -11.19
CA ALA A 2 3.47 -15.21 -10.06
C ALA A 2 2.96 -13.79 -9.79
N HIS A 3 1.64 -13.62 -9.83
CA HIS A 3 0.98 -12.48 -9.24
C HIS A 3 1.16 -12.61 -7.73
N MET A 4 2.28 -12.09 -7.22
CA MET A 4 2.46 -11.87 -5.80
C MET A 4 1.38 -10.86 -5.41
N GLN A 5 0.24 -11.36 -4.92
CA GLN A 5 -0.64 -10.58 -4.07
C GLN A 5 0.29 -9.95 -3.05
N ILE A 6 0.48 -8.63 -3.19
CA ILE A 6 1.28 -7.81 -2.30
C ILE A 6 0.60 -7.96 -0.95
N SER A 7 1.08 -8.93 -0.17
CA SER A 7 0.45 -9.34 1.09
C SER A 7 0.40 -8.11 1.97
N PRO A 8 -0.65 -7.88 2.78
CA PRO A 8 -0.66 -6.79 3.77
C PRO A 8 0.62 -6.72 4.63
N GLU A 9 1.38 -7.83 4.72
CA GLU A 9 2.72 -7.93 5.31
C GLU A 9 3.78 -7.03 4.64
N THR A 10 3.73 -6.86 3.32
CA THR A 10 4.67 -6.01 2.56
C THR A 10 4.40 -4.52 2.78
N SER A 11 3.12 -4.10 2.72
CA SER A 11 2.72 -2.73 3.11
C SER A 11 3.07 -2.44 4.58
N SER A 12 2.97 -3.45 5.46
CA SER A 12 3.42 -3.37 6.85
C SER A 12 4.95 -3.19 6.97
N THR A 13 5.75 -3.80 6.09
CA THR A 13 7.22 -3.66 6.09
C THR A 13 7.64 -2.20 5.83
N TRP A 14 7.07 -1.57 4.80
CA TRP A 14 7.39 -0.18 4.48
C TRP A 14 6.99 0.81 5.58
N LEU A 15 5.83 0.59 6.20
CA LEU A 15 5.36 1.40 7.32
C LEU A 15 6.25 1.24 8.56
N LEU A 16 6.78 0.04 8.81
CA LEU A 16 7.71 -0.22 9.90
C LEU A 16 9.03 0.52 9.68
N GLN A 17 9.63 0.39 8.49
CA GLN A 17 10.86 1.12 8.16
C GLN A 17 10.67 2.64 8.25
N ALA A 18 9.53 3.17 7.78
CA ALA A 18 9.23 4.59 7.88
C ALA A 18 9.21 5.08 9.33
N LYS A 19 8.77 4.25 10.28
CA LYS A 19 8.81 4.59 11.72
C LYS A 19 10.23 4.68 12.23
N ASP A 20 11.10 3.73 11.87
CA ASP A 20 12.49 3.72 12.31
C ASP A 20 13.23 4.98 11.84
N PHE A 21 13.05 5.38 10.58
CA PHE A 21 13.60 6.64 10.07
C PHE A 21 13.10 7.87 10.83
N LEU A 22 11.83 7.90 11.23
CA LEU A 22 11.29 9.00 12.05
C LEU A 22 11.84 9.00 13.47
N VAL A 23 12.16 7.84 14.04
CA VAL A 23 12.83 7.72 15.35
C VAL A 23 14.25 8.27 15.26
N GLU A 24 15.02 7.87 14.25
CA GLU A 24 16.36 8.41 14.04
C GLU A 24 16.33 9.93 13.76
N ALA A 25 15.35 10.41 12.99
CA ALA A 25 15.15 11.84 12.74
C ALA A 25 14.81 12.65 14.01
N ARG A 26 14.25 12.03 15.05
CA ARG A 26 13.99 12.70 16.34
C ARG A 26 15.25 12.83 17.18
N ARG A 27 16.23 11.95 16.98
CA ARG A 27 17.53 11.98 17.68
C ARG A 27 18.46 13.05 17.10
N LEU A 28 18.26 13.42 15.84
CA LEU A 28 19.03 14.47 15.20
C LEU A 28 18.52 15.87 15.54
N LYS A 29 19.46 16.82 15.64
CA LYS A 29 19.15 18.25 15.69
C LYS A 29 18.44 18.68 14.38
N PRO A 30 17.61 19.74 14.42
CA PRO A 30 17.07 20.33 13.19
C PRO A 30 18.18 20.66 12.19
N GLY A 31 18.04 20.16 10.95
CA GLY A 31 19.05 20.32 9.90
C GLY A 31 18.77 19.43 8.69
N ALA A 32 19.66 19.48 7.69
CA ALA A 32 19.52 18.74 6.44
C ALA A 32 19.33 17.23 6.66
N ALA A 33 20.21 16.60 7.45
CA ALA A 33 20.13 15.16 7.75
C ALA A 33 18.79 14.74 8.38
N ARG A 34 18.19 15.58 9.25
CA ARG A 34 16.86 15.32 9.81
C ARG A 34 15.77 15.39 8.74
N ASN A 35 15.88 16.34 7.81
CA ASN A 35 14.93 16.50 6.71
C ASN A 35 15.03 15.33 5.73
N ASP A 36 16.24 14.85 5.44
CA ASP A 36 16.47 13.70 4.57
C ASP A 36 15.79 12.44 5.13
N LEU A 37 15.99 12.15 6.43
CA LEU A 37 15.32 11.02 7.09
C LEU A 37 13.79 11.16 7.08
N ARG A 38 13.27 12.38 7.23
CA ARG A 38 11.82 12.66 7.12
C ARG A 38 11.31 12.46 5.70
N GLN A 39 12.09 12.83 4.68
CA GLN A 39 11.76 12.66 3.28
C GLN A 39 11.71 11.16 2.92
N VAL A 40 12.69 10.38 3.37
CA VAL A 40 12.71 8.92 3.20
C VAL A 40 11.48 8.30 3.85
N ALA A 41 11.15 8.65 5.10
CA ALA A 41 9.96 8.15 5.77
C ALA A 41 8.65 8.51 5.04
N LYS A 42 8.59 9.68 4.38
CA LYS A 42 7.44 10.09 3.57
C LYS A 42 7.32 9.22 2.31
N ILE A 43 8.42 9.00 1.60
CA ILE A 43 8.45 8.15 0.40
C ILE A 43 7.99 6.72 0.74
N LEU A 44 8.49 6.15 1.84
CA LEU A 44 8.09 4.81 2.29
C LEU A 44 6.59 4.70 2.59
N ARG A 45 5.97 5.74 3.13
CA ARG A 45 4.51 5.78 3.33
C ARG A 45 3.74 5.86 2.02
N GLU A 46 4.24 6.62 1.05
CA GLU A 46 3.62 6.68 -0.27
C GLU A 46 3.72 5.35 -1.00
N ILE A 47 4.87 4.65 -0.90
CA ILE A 47 5.02 3.28 -1.42
C ILE A 47 4.01 2.35 -0.74
N ALA A 48 3.94 2.35 0.59
CA ALA A 48 2.98 1.53 1.33
C ALA A 48 1.53 1.81 0.92
N LYS A 49 1.20 3.07 0.64
CA LYS A 49 -0.13 3.50 0.18
C LYS A 49 -0.41 3.01 -1.23
N VAL A 50 0.52 3.16 -2.17
CA VAL A 50 0.35 2.67 -3.56
C VAL A 50 0.23 1.15 -3.57
N GLU A 51 1.05 0.45 -2.80
CA GLU A 51 0.98 -1.01 -2.66
C GLU A 51 -0.32 -1.47 -1.99
N GLY A 52 -0.77 -0.76 -0.95
CA GLY A 52 -2.04 -1.04 -0.28
C GLY A 52 -3.27 -0.74 -1.14
N LEU A 53 -3.20 0.31 -1.97
CA LEU A 53 -4.25 0.64 -2.95
C LEU A 53 -4.24 -0.35 -4.12
N SER A 54 -3.07 -0.81 -4.57
CA SER A 54 -2.94 -1.87 -5.59
C SER A 54 -3.59 -3.19 -5.13
N ALA A 55 -3.57 -3.50 -3.82
CA ALA A 55 -4.32 -4.61 -3.25
C ALA A 55 -5.84 -4.37 -3.20
N GLY A 56 -6.29 -3.11 -3.11
CA GLY A 56 -7.70 -2.72 -3.03
C GLY A 56 -8.41 -2.49 -4.37
N GLU A 57 -7.68 -2.08 -5.41
CA GLU A 57 -8.25 -1.78 -6.74
C GLU A 57 -8.75 -3.03 -7.48
N ASN A 58 -8.31 -4.23 -7.10
CA ASN A 58 -8.83 -5.49 -7.66
C ASN A 58 -10.18 -5.95 -7.06
N LEU A 59 -10.71 -5.29 -6.02
CA LEU A 59 -12.00 -5.67 -5.41
C LEU A 59 -13.19 -4.87 -5.94
N ILE A 60 -12.95 -3.84 -6.77
CA ILE A 60 -14.01 -2.95 -7.29
C ILE A 60 -14.52 -3.38 -8.68
N GLY A 61 -13.99 -4.48 -9.25
CA GLY A 61 -14.39 -5.01 -10.57
C GLY A 61 -15.38 -6.17 -10.56
N ALA A 62 -15.74 -6.76 -9.41
CA ALA A 62 -16.51 -8.01 -9.35
C ALA A 62 -17.97 -7.85 -8.90
N LYS A 63 -18.57 -6.65 -9.05
CA LYS A 63 -20.00 -6.45 -8.82
C LYS A 63 -20.65 -5.75 -10.02
N GLY A 64 -20.96 -6.53 -11.05
CA GLY A 64 -21.69 -5.99 -12.19
C GLY A 64 -21.82 -6.91 -13.39
N SER A 65 -22.34 -8.13 -13.21
CA SER A 65 -23.03 -8.81 -14.32
C SER A 65 -24.07 -9.79 -13.78
N ALA A 66 -25.13 -9.21 -13.22
CA ALA A 66 -26.40 -9.89 -13.02
C ALA A 66 -27.33 -9.48 -14.18
N ILE A 67 -27.27 -10.19 -15.29
CA ILE A 67 -28.28 -10.34 -16.35
C ILE A 67 -27.71 -11.45 -17.27
N SER A 68 -28.35 -12.56 -17.62
CA SER A 68 -29.75 -12.92 -17.76
C SER A 68 -29.80 -14.46 -17.76
N SER A 69 -30.57 -15.05 -16.86
CA SER A 69 -31.08 -16.42 -17.03
C SER A 69 -32.58 -16.33 -17.20
N PRO A 70 -33.13 -16.64 -18.38
CA PRO A 70 -34.47 -17.17 -18.47
C PRO A 70 -34.37 -18.69 -18.58
N ALA A 71 -34.83 -19.32 -17.51
CA ALA A 71 -35.16 -20.73 -17.45
C ALA A 71 -36.05 -21.16 -18.64
N LYS A 72 -35.70 -22.33 -19.18
CA LYS A 72 -36.62 -23.42 -19.55
C LYS A 72 -37.90 -23.05 -20.33
N ARG A 73 -37.93 -23.41 -21.62
CA ARG A 73 -39.17 -23.91 -22.26
C ARG A 73 -38.88 -25.22 -22.97
N LEU A 74 -39.73 -26.19 -22.67
CA LEU A 74 -40.00 -27.42 -23.40
C LEU A 74 -40.47 -27.10 -24.82
#